data_AF-A0A954A3S6-F1
#
_entry.id   AF-A0A954A3S6-F1
#
_cell.length_a   1.000
_cell.length_b   1.000
_cell.length_c   1.000
_cell.angle_alpha   90.00
_cell.angle_beta   90.00
_cell.angle_gamma   90.00
#
_symmetry.space_group_name_H-M   'P 1'
#
loop_
_entity.id
_entity.type
_entity.pdbx_description
1 polymer ?
#
loop_
_entity_poly.entity_id
_entity_poly.type
_entity_poly.pdbx_seq_one_letter_code
_entity_poly.pdbx_strand_id
1 'polypeptide(L)' 'MRFYRYLFMIGALLGTTDGRAAVWHVDGNAAPGGDGVSWNTSFTTLDEALEVASPGDRIWVATGVYRPTSPTADKVG' A
#
# COMPACT_ATOMS: atom_id res chain seq x y z
N MET A 1 0.38 -14.05 -16.89
CA MET A 1 -0.13 -15.16 -16.06
C MET A 1 -0.41 -14.62 -14.67
N ARG A 2 -1.66 -14.65 -14.18
CA ARG A 2 -2.07 -14.00 -12.93
C ARG A 2 -1.94 -14.96 -11.76
N PHE A 3 -0.89 -14.79 -10.95
CA PHE A 3 -0.74 -15.54 -9.70
C PHE A 3 -1.65 -14.96 -8.62
N TYR A 4 -2.91 -15.38 -8.62
CA TYR A 4 -3.76 -15.26 -7.43
C TYR A 4 -3.25 -16.26 -6.38
N ARG A 5 -2.30 -15.83 -5.53
CA ARG A 5 -1.88 -16.60 -4.36
C ARG A 5 -2.56 -16.01 -3.13
N TYR A 6 -3.71 -16.60 -2.83
CA TYR A 6 -4.40 -16.51 -1.56
C TYR A 6 -3.43 -16.67 -0.37
N LEU A 7 -3.33 -15.63 0.47
CA LEU A 7 -3.24 -15.82 1.90
C LEU A 7 -4.07 -14.73 2.61
N PHE A 8 -5.12 -15.19 3.29
CA PHE A 8 -5.67 -14.63 4.52
C PHE A 8 -6.31 -13.23 4.50
N MET A 9 -7.63 -13.22 4.23
CA MET A 9 -8.66 -12.50 4.99
C MET A 9 -8.32 -11.10 5.54
N ILE A 10 -8.92 -10.06 4.97
CA ILE A 10 -10.12 -9.40 5.52
C ILE A 10 -10.59 -8.41 4.44
N GLY A 11 -11.68 -8.76 3.77
CA GLY A 11 -12.52 -7.77 3.14
C GLY A 11 -13.22 -7.00 4.25
N ALA A 12 -12.87 -5.73 4.43
CA ALA A 12 -13.66 -4.80 5.22
C ALA A 12 -13.90 -3.54 4.39
N LEU A 13 -14.88 -3.63 3.50
CA LEU A 13 -15.57 -2.46 2.97
C LEU A 13 -16.44 -1.90 4.11
N LEU A 14 -15.98 -0.83 4.76
CA LEU A 14 -16.83 0.16 5.44
C LEU A 14 -16.14 1.52 5.32
N GLY A 15 -16.60 2.32 4.35
CA GLY A 15 -16.39 3.76 4.37
C GLY A 15 -17.23 4.35 5.49
N THR A 16 -16.70 4.35 6.71
CA THR A 16 -17.23 5.15 7.81
C THR A 16 -16.08 5.98 8.35
N THR A 17 -16.13 7.27 8.09
CA THR A 17 -15.25 8.26 8.72
C THR A 17 -15.45 8.17 10.22
N ASP A 18 -14.54 7.50 10.89
CA ASP A 18 -14.49 7.41 12.33
C ASP A 18 -12.99 7.38 12.67
N GLY A 19 -12.59 7.90 13.82
CA GLY A 19 -11.19 8.09 14.22
C GLY A 19 -10.45 6.77 14.49
N ARG A 20 -10.51 5.83 13.55
CA ARG A 20 -9.99 4.48 13.57
C ARG A 20 -9.09 4.31 12.34
N ALA A 21 -7.80 4.17 12.60
CA ALA A 21 -6.73 3.85 11.67
C ALA A 21 -7.16 3.15 10.37
N ALA A 22 -6.91 3.78 9.22
CA ALA A 22 -7.16 3.21 7.91
C ALA A 22 -6.15 2.09 7.59
N VAL A 23 -6.49 1.25 6.61
CA VAL A 23 -5.59 0.22 6.09
C VAL A 23 -5.38 0.44 4.60
N TRP A 24 -4.14 0.67 4.21
CA TRP A 24 -3.72 0.89 2.83
C TRP A 24 -3.02 -0.36 2.27
N HIS A 25 -3.26 -0.67 1.00
CA HIS A 25 -2.72 -1.86 0.32
C HIS A 25 -1.72 -1.47 -0.76
N VAL A 26 -0.57 -2.14 -0.77
CA VAL A 26 0.50 -1.93 -1.74
C VAL A 26 0.85 -3.25 -2.43
N ASP A 27 0.75 -3.26 -3.76
CA ASP A 27 1.20 -4.37 -4.61
C ASP A 27 1.92 -3.82 -5.85
N GLY A 28 3.22 -4.09 -5.94
CA GLY A 28 4.04 -3.70 -7.09
C GLY A 28 3.63 -4.32 -8.43
N ASN A 29 2.72 -5.30 -8.41
CA ASN A 29 2.13 -5.90 -9.62
C ASN A 29 0.72 -5.39 -9.93
N ALA A 30 0.17 -4.49 -9.11
CA ALA A 30 -1.15 -3.89 -9.35
C ALA A 30 -1.14 -3.02 -10.62
N ALA A 31 -2.33 -2.82 -11.18
CA ALA A 31 -2.49 -1.82 -12.23
C ALA A 31 -2.31 -0.41 -11.62
N PRO A 32 -1.68 0.53 -12.34
CA PRO A 32 -1.53 1.91 -11.87
C PRO A 32 -2.90 2.58 -11.70
N GLY A 33 -3.00 3.49 -10.72
CA GLY A 33 -4.22 4.26 -10.45
C GLY A 33 -5.21 3.61 -9.48
N GLY A 34 -4.76 2.63 -8.68
CA GLY A 34 -5.51 2.14 -7.51
C GLY A 34 -5.57 3.18 -6.39
N ASP A 35 -6.62 3.10 -5.56
CA ASP A 35 -6.85 3.99 -4.41
C ASP A 35 -6.31 3.43 -3.07
N GLY A 36 -5.70 2.25 -3.09
CA GLY A 36 -5.13 1.56 -1.93
C GLY A 36 -6.13 1.02 -0.92
N VAL A 37 -7.44 1.21 -1.13
CA VAL A 37 -8.48 0.81 -0.14
C VAL A 37 -8.66 -0.71 -0.11
N SER A 38 -8.31 -1.39 -1.20
CA SER A 38 -8.43 -2.84 -1.32
C SER A 38 -7.30 -3.43 -2.15
N TRP A 39 -7.08 -4.74 -2.05
CA TRP A 39 -6.12 -5.44 -2.91
C TRP A 39 -6.43 -5.28 -4.41
N ASN A 40 -7.70 -5.18 -4.79
CA ASN A 40 -8.12 -5.00 -6.19
C ASN A 40 -7.77 -3.60 -6.74
N THR A 41 -7.62 -2.64 -5.84
CA THR A 41 -7.29 -1.25 -6.14
C THR A 41 -6.02 -0.83 -5.40
N SER A 42 -5.06 -1.74 -5.22
CA SER A 42 -3.82 -1.46 -4.46
C SER A 42 -3.00 -0.34 -5.09
N PHE A 43 -2.25 0.38 -4.26
CA PHE A 43 -1.15 1.21 -4.74
C PHE A 43 -0.05 0.34 -5.34
N THR A 44 0.68 0.89 -6.30
CA THR A 44 1.79 0.20 -6.95
C THR A 44 3.10 0.36 -6.18
N THR A 45 3.22 1.46 -5.44
CA THR A 45 4.43 1.78 -4.67
C THR A 45 4.10 2.05 -3.21
N LEU A 46 5.10 1.87 -2.35
CA LEU A 46 4.97 2.21 -0.93
C LEU A 46 4.85 3.72 -0.73
N ASP A 47 5.47 4.52 -1.60
CA ASP A 47 5.45 5.98 -1.53
C ASP A 47 4.01 6.52 -1.69
N GLU A 48 3.24 5.98 -2.64
CA GLU A 48 1.82 6.33 -2.83
C GLU A 48 0.98 6.06 -1.55
N ALA A 49 1.23 4.94 -0.87
CA ALA A 49 0.54 4.62 0.37
C ALA A 49 0.96 5.53 1.54
N LEU A 50 2.24 5.90 1.61
CA LEU A 50 2.77 6.80 2.65
C LEU A 50 2.26 8.23 2.48
N GLU A 51 1.98 8.68 1.26
CA GLU A 51 1.45 10.01 0.99
C GLU A 51 0.02 10.19 1.56
N VAL A 52 -0.78 9.12 1.54
CA VAL A 52 -2.17 9.14 2.04
C VAL A 52 -2.31 8.68 3.49
N ALA A 53 -1.32 7.94 4.02
CA ALA A 53 -1.39 7.38 5.36
C ALA A 53 -1.27 8.47 6.45
N SER A 54 -2.20 8.42 7.40
CA SER A 54 -2.21 9.26 8.60
C SER A 54 -1.64 8.50 9.81
N PRO A 55 -1.21 9.21 10.87
CA PRO A 55 -0.79 8.58 12.11
C PRO A 55 -1.85 7.63 12.66
N GLY A 56 -1.45 6.38 12.88
CA GLY A 56 -2.34 5.28 13.31
C GLY A 56 -2.67 4.31 12.19
N ASP A 57 -2.62 4.74 10.92
CA ASP A 57 -2.90 3.89 9.77
C ASP A 57 -1.92 2.73 9.63
N ARG A 58 -2.37 1.68 8.95
CA ARG A 58 -1.58 0.49 8.67
C ARG A 58 -1.39 0.36 7.16
N ILE A 59 -0.19 -0.02 6.74
CA ILE A 59 0.12 -0.28 5.34
C ILE A 59 0.45 -1.76 5.20
N TRP A 60 -0.30 -2.45 4.34
CA TRP A 60 -0.15 -3.87 4.04
C TRP A 60 0.48 -4.01 2.67
N VAL A 61 1.62 -4.70 2.62
CA VAL A 61 2.44 -4.81 1.41
C VAL A 61 2.43 -6.26 0.95
N ALA A 62 2.12 -6.48 -0.34
CA ALA A 62 2.20 -7.81 -0.94
C ALA A 62 3.65 -8.31 -0.88
N THR A 63 3.86 -9.62 -0.87
CA THR A 63 5.22 -10.18 -0.99
C THR A 63 5.87 -9.69 -2.28
N GLY A 64 7.06 -9.13 -2.16
CA GLY A 64 7.81 -8.61 -3.29
C GLY A 64 9.05 -7.87 -2.84
N VAL A 65 9.81 -7.38 -3.82
CA VAL A 65 10.97 -6.53 -3.56
C VAL A 65 10.55 -5.09 -3.79
N TYR A 66 10.42 -4.33 -2.70
CA TYR A 66 10.11 -2.91 -2.73
C TYR A 66 11.40 -2.15 -2.44
N ARG A 67 11.92 -1.49 -3.48
CA ARG A 67 13.14 -0.69 -3.37
C ARG A 67 12.74 0.72 -2.92
N PRO A 68 13.33 1.24 -1.82
CA PRO A 68 13.17 2.65 -1.48
C PRO A 68 13.60 3.50 -2.67
N THR A 69 12.75 4.42 -3.10
CA THR A 69 13.06 5.42 -4.12
C THR A 69 13.83 6.58 -3.49
N SER A 70 14.81 6.32 -2.61
CA SER A 70 15.69 7.41 -2.19
C SER A 70 16.55 7.81 -3.39
N PRO A 71 16.54 9.09 -3.83
CA PRO A 71 17.80 9.66 -4.23
C PRO A 71 18.63 9.61 -2.96
N THR A 72 19.57 8.68 -2.88
CA THR A 72 20.70 8.85 -1.98
C THR A 72 21.40 10.12 -2.45
N ALA A 73 20.92 11.28 -2.01
CA ALA A 73 21.80 12.35 -1.59
C ALA A 73 22.59 11.75 -0.43
N ASP A 74 23.56 10.93 -0.80
CA ASP A 74 24.93 11.12 -0.37
C ASP A 74 25.02 12.34 0.55
N LYS A 75 25.10 12.08 1.86
CA LYS A 75 25.48 13.10 2.83
C LYS A 75 26.99 13.39 2.66
N VAL A 76 27.39 13.91 1.51
CA VAL A 76 28.67 14.60 1.34
C VAL A 76 28.52 15.93 2.08
N GLY A 77 29.08 15.96 3.28
CA GLY A 77 29.16 17.15 4.13
C GLY A 77 29.60 16.79 5.53
#